data_AF-A0A349KS49-F1
#
_entry.id   AF-A0A349KS49-F1
#
_cell.length_a   1.000
_cell.length_b   1.000
_cell.length_c   1.000
_cell.angle_alpha   90.00
_cell.angle_beta   90.00
_cell.angle_gamma   90.00
#
_symmetry.space_group_name_H-M   'P 1'
#
loop_
_entity.id
_entity.type
_entity.pdbx_description
1 polymer ?
#
loop_
_entity_poly.entity_id
_entity_poly.type
_entity_poly.pdbx_seq_one_letter_code
_entity_poly.pdbx_strand_id
1 'polypeptide(L)'
;MADRDRLQARQPAPQRLDRIPAVMNKLPGILALLLVAVLAWRYVALPLPPRWSEQEVRLIQSLALASLPDLPPDPGNHLADDPAAAELGHRLYFDTRLSSNGKVACANCHQPELMFTDGLALAMGKSIGPRHTPSLVGIAYSPWFYWDGRKDSQWSQALAPLEAAVEHDSDRVAILRLILADQRYREMYENLFGPLPAPDQLPDAASPLGNAERLATWNSMETATQTAVSTAFSNLGKALAAYQRRLLPGPAKFDDYATAIATDPGTMQAGSLSRTEVGGLQLFLGKAQCISCHNGPLFTNHEFHNTGVFAIAGQLPPMGRYDGIRTAREDPFNCLGEFSDASTSECIELRFARDENDLVGAQKTPTLRNVTLTAPYMHGGQFKTLAEVIQHYNDAPTSMLNHNEAKPLGLRAIEASQLEAFLHTLTAPLTTEKKWLAAPNY
;
A
#
# COMPACT_ATOMS: atom_id res chain seq x y z
N MET A 1 100.50 1.63 -50.05
CA MET A 1 100.30 1.99 -48.63
C MET A 1 99.29 3.12 -48.60
N ALA A 2 98.00 2.79 -48.56
CA ALA A 2 97.23 2.62 -47.32
C ALA A 2 96.93 3.96 -46.64
N ASP A 3 95.71 4.46 -46.78
CA ASP A 3 94.77 4.86 -45.70
C ASP A 3 93.63 5.70 -46.31
N ARG A 4 92.41 5.16 -46.40
CA ARG A 4 91.36 5.11 -45.37
C ARG A 4 90.43 6.33 -45.42
N ASP A 5 89.21 6.02 -45.85
CA ASP A 5 87.96 6.68 -45.51
C ASP A 5 87.88 7.11 -44.04
N ARG A 6 87.17 8.23 -43.76
CA ARG A 6 86.03 8.21 -42.83
C ARG A 6 85.21 9.53 -42.81
N LEU A 7 83.96 9.38 -43.27
CA LEU A 7 82.71 9.79 -42.60
C LEU A 7 82.55 11.26 -42.18
N GLN A 8 81.93 12.05 -43.07
CA GLN A 8 81.14 13.22 -42.66
C GLN A 8 79.75 12.76 -42.17
N ALA A 9 79.49 12.93 -40.88
CA ALA A 9 78.17 12.73 -40.28
C ALA A 9 77.20 13.81 -40.77
N ARG A 10 76.13 13.41 -41.48
CA ARG A 10 74.97 14.28 -41.72
C ARG A 10 74.14 14.35 -40.44
N GLN A 11 74.07 15.54 -39.82
CA GLN A 11 73.08 15.82 -38.78
C GLN A 11 71.67 15.77 -39.39
N PRO A 12 70.69 15.09 -38.77
CA PRO A 12 69.31 15.21 -39.19
C PRO A 12 68.76 16.60 -38.82
N ALA A 13 68.01 17.20 -39.73
CA ALA A 13 67.34 18.47 -39.52
C ALA A 13 66.40 18.40 -38.29
N PRO A 14 66.23 19.49 -37.52
CA PRO A 14 65.32 19.50 -36.39
C PRO A 14 63.89 19.26 -36.89
N GLN A 15 63.29 18.15 -36.46
CA GLN A 15 61.86 17.90 -36.64
C GLN A 15 61.09 19.04 -35.96
N ARG A 16 60.32 19.80 -36.75
CA ARG A 16 59.30 20.70 -36.21
C ARG A 16 58.36 19.85 -35.36
N LEU A 17 58.39 20.04 -34.04
CA LEU A 17 57.29 19.63 -33.18
C LEU A 17 56.05 20.35 -33.70
N ASP A 18 55.17 19.58 -34.33
CA ASP A 18 53.92 20.06 -34.87
C ASP A 18 53.18 20.86 -33.81
N ARG A 19 52.75 22.06 -34.20
CA ARG A 19 51.87 22.89 -33.39
C ARG A 19 50.67 22.03 -33.00
N ILE A 20 50.51 21.73 -31.71
CA ILE A 20 49.27 21.22 -31.16
C ILE A 20 48.16 22.13 -31.72
N PRO A 21 47.20 21.60 -32.50
CA PRO A 21 46.19 22.44 -33.15
C PRO A 21 45.46 23.23 -32.06
N ALA A 22 45.22 24.53 -32.28
CA ALA A 22 44.60 25.44 -31.31
C ALA A 22 43.25 24.92 -30.73
N VAL A 23 42.65 23.93 -31.38
CA VAL A 23 41.48 23.16 -30.95
C VAL A 23 41.75 22.35 -29.67
N MET A 24 42.94 21.72 -29.53
CA MET A 24 43.30 20.95 -28.33
C MET A 24 43.45 21.83 -27.08
N ASN A 25 43.86 23.10 -27.22
CA ASN A 25 43.92 24.05 -26.10
C ASN A 25 42.54 24.57 -25.67
N LYS A 26 41.51 24.46 -26.53
CA LYS A 26 40.12 24.84 -26.21
C LYS A 26 39.27 23.67 -25.71
N LEU A 27 39.75 22.43 -25.89
CA LEU A 27 39.05 21.21 -25.51
C LEU A 27 38.65 21.17 -24.02
N PRO A 28 39.50 21.57 -23.05
CA PRO A 28 39.11 21.59 -21.63
C PRO A 28 37.98 22.59 -21.35
N GLY A 29 37.99 23.75 -22.01
CA GLY A 29 36.94 24.76 -21.88
C GLY A 29 35.61 24.31 -22.47
N ILE A 30 35.64 23.60 -23.61
CA ILE A 30 34.44 23.02 -24.23
C ILE A 30 33.88 21.90 -23.35
N LEU A 31 34.72 21.00 -22.83
CA LEU A 31 34.33 19.94 -21.90
C LEU A 31 33.70 20.50 -20.62
N ALA A 32 34.28 21.57 -20.05
CA ALA A 32 33.72 22.24 -18.87
C ALA A 32 32.34 22.87 -19.16
N LEU A 33 32.16 23.55 -20.30
CA LEU A 33 30.87 24.12 -20.69
C LEU A 33 29.81 23.03 -20.94
N LEU A 34 30.19 21.93 -21.59
CA LEU A 34 29.29 20.79 -21.78
C LEU A 34 28.89 20.15 -20.45
N LEU A 35 29.83 20.00 -19.52
CA LEU A 35 29.54 19.50 -18.18
C LEU A 35 28.57 20.43 -17.43
N VAL A 36 28.80 21.75 -17.47
CA VAL A 36 27.89 22.74 -16.87
C VAL A 36 26.51 22.68 -17.51
N ALA A 37 26.42 22.55 -18.84
CA ALA A 37 25.15 22.44 -19.54
C ALA A 37 24.40 21.15 -19.18
N VAL A 38 25.10 20.01 -19.07
CA VAL A 38 24.52 18.73 -18.64
C VAL A 38 24.04 18.81 -17.19
N LEU A 39 24.84 19.39 -16.29
CA LEU A 39 24.45 19.59 -14.90
C LEU A 39 23.26 20.53 -14.79
N ALA A 40 23.27 21.66 -15.51
CA ALA A 40 22.15 22.59 -15.55
C ALA A 40 20.88 21.90 -16.09
N TRP A 41 20.99 21.11 -17.16
CA TRP A 41 19.86 20.33 -17.67
C TRP A 41 19.28 19.40 -16.62
N ARG A 42 20.11 18.73 -15.80
CA ARG A 42 19.65 17.81 -14.77
C ARG A 42 18.97 18.48 -13.58
N TYR A 43 19.36 19.71 -13.23
CA TYR A 43 18.97 20.36 -11.97
C TYR A 43 18.15 21.65 -12.12
N VAL A 44 18.05 22.22 -13.32
CA VAL A 44 17.24 23.42 -13.57
C VAL A 44 15.81 23.03 -13.94
N ALA A 45 14.85 23.48 -13.13
CA ALA A 45 13.43 23.32 -13.39
C ALA A 45 13.03 24.14 -14.63
N LEU A 46 12.20 23.55 -15.48
CA LEU A 46 11.59 24.30 -16.58
C LEU A 46 10.49 25.22 -16.02
N PRO A 47 10.26 26.40 -16.61
CA PRO A 47 9.14 27.24 -16.23
C PRO A 47 7.82 26.49 -16.40
N LEU A 48 6.97 26.55 -15.39
CA LEU A 48 5.60 26.03 -15.49
C LEU A 48 4.80 26.88 -16.47
N PRO A 49 3.82 26.29 -17.18
CA PRO A 49 2.87 27.09 -17.93
C PRO A 49 2.12 28.05 -16.99
N PRO A 50 1.54 29.13 -17.53
CA PRO A 50 0.84 30.09 -16.68
C PRO A 50 -0.46 29.52 -16.10
N ARG A 51 -1.07 28.52 -16.78
CA ARG A 51 -2.40 27.99 -16.49
C ARG A 51 -2.48 26.49 -16.71
N TRP A 52 -3.34 25.84 -15.93
CA TRP A 52 -3.82 24.49 -16.23
C TRP A 52 -4.84 24.56 -17.38
N SER A 53 -4.88 23.53 -18.22
CA SER A 53 -6.00 23.31 -19.14
C SER A 53 -7.26 22.93 -18.35
N GLU A 54 -8.45 23.14 -18.94
CA GLU A 54 -9.71 22.74 -18.29
C GLU A 54 -9.76 21.23 -17.96
N GLN A 55 -9.13 20.41 -18.80
CA GLN A 55 -9.04 18.98 -18.56
C GLN A 55 -8.16 18.68 -17.35
N GLU A 56 -7.00 19.33 -17.22
CA GLU A 56 -6.14 19.19 -16.04
C GLU A 56 -6.84 19.69 -14.78
N VAL A 57 -7.59 20.80 -14.84
CA VAL A 57 -8.40 21.26 -13.69
C VAL A 57 -9.40 20.19 -13.25
N ARG A 58 -10.14 19.58 -14.19
CA ARG A 58 -11.08 18.49 -13.85
C ARG A 58 -10.38 17.26 -13.26
N LEU A 59 -9.21 16.90 -13.78
CA LEU A 59 -8.41 15.80 -13.22
C LEU A 59 -7.90 16.13 -11.81
N ILE A 60 -7.45 17.36 -11.56
CA ILE A 60 -7.02 17.79 -10.22
C ILE A 60 -8.20 17.75 -9.25
N GLN A 61 -9.38 18.19 -9.67
CA GLN A 61 -10.59 18.12 -8.86
C GLN A 61 -10.99 16.68 -8.53
N SER A 62 -10.91 15.75 -9.48
CA SER A 62 -11.28 14.34 -9.23
C SER A 62 -10.35 13.60 -8.26
N LEU A 63 -9.14 14.13 -8.04
CA LEU A 63 -8.19 13.63 -7.04
C LEU A 63 -8.42 14.23 -5.64
N ALA A 64 -9.19 15.30 -5.53
CA ALA A 64 -9.43 15.97 -4.25
C ALA A 64 -10.31 15.13 -3.32
N LEU A 65 -10.06 15.22 -2.02
CA LEU A 65 -10.82 14.51 -1.00
C LEU A 65 -12.30 14.90 -0.99
N ALA A 66 -12.62 16.13 -1.39
CA ALA A 66 -14.00 16.61 -1.54
C ALA A 66 -14.80 15.83 -2.62
N SER A 67 -14.12 15.10 -3.51
CA SER A 67 -14.74 14.19 -4.48
C SER A 67 -14.83 12.74 -3.99
N LEU A 68 -14.36 12.44 -2.76
CA LEU A 68 -14.54 11.14 -2.14
C LEU A 68 -16.03 10.92 -1.88
N PRO A 69 -16.64 9.84 -2.43
CA PRO A 69 -18.04 9.55 -2.15
C PRO A 69 -18.23 9.16 -0.68
N ASP A 70 -19.50 9.11 -0.26
CA ASP A 70 -19.87 8.46 0.98
C ASP A 70 -19.30 7.04 1.03
N LEU A 71 -19.12 6.52 2.24
CA LEU A 71 -18.61 5.16 2.44
C LEU A 71 -19.45 4.16 1.63
N PRO A 72 -18.81 3.28 0.84
CA PRO A 72 -19.55 2.27 0.10
C PRO A 72 -20.24 1.31 1.07
N PRO A 73 -21.42 0.78 0.69
CA PRO A 73 -22.10 -0.25 1.48
C PRO A 73 -21.23 -1.51 1.56
N ASP A 74 -21.32 -2.24 2.68
CA ASP A 74 -20.72 -3.56 2.84
C ASP A 74 -21.85 -4.61 2.95
N PRO A 75 -22.31 -5.18 1.81
CA PRO A 75 -23.46 -6.09 1.81
C PRO A 75 -23.18 -7.38 2.60
N GLY A 76 -21.91 -7.76 2.78
CA GLY A 76 -21.53 -8.93 3.56
C GLY A 76 -21.59 -8.72 5.07
N ASN A 77 -21.83 -7.49 5.53
CA ASN A 77 -21.85 -7.10 6.93
C ASN A 77 -22.96 -6.06 7.19
N HIS A 78 -24.13 -6.52 7.62
CA HIS A 78 -25.26 -5.64 7.92
C HIS A 78 -25.00 -4.65 9.08
N LEU A 79 -23.96 -4.88 9.89
CA LEU A 79 -23.56 -4.00 11.00
C LEU A 79 -22.38 -3.08 10.65
N ALA A 80 -21.98 -2.99 9.39
CA ALA A 80 -20.78 -2.25 8.98
C ALA A 80 -20.75 -0.79 9.45
N ASP A 81 -21.90 -0.13 9.52
CA ASP A 81 -22.00 1.27 9.95
C ASP A 81 -22.58 1.43 11.38
N ASP A 82 -22.84 0.31 12.08
CA ASP A 82 -23.40 0.33 13.43
C ASP A 82 -22.37 0.86 14.46
N PRO A 83 -22.70 1.92 15.23
CA PRO A 83 -21.78 2.49 16.23
C PRO A 83 -21.40 1.53 17.37
N ALA A 84 -22.30 0.64 17.79
CA ALA A 84 -22.02 -0.33 18.84
C ALA A 84 -21.15 -1.47 18.31
N ALA A 85 -21.31 -1.89 17.05
CA ALA A 85 -20.38 -2.80 16.39
C ALA A 85 -18.98 -2.20 16.27
N ALA A 86 -18.88 -0.90 15.93
CA ALA A 86 -17.60 -0.18 15.92
C ALA A 86 -16.96 -0.10 17.31
N GLU A 87 -17.73 0.06 18.39
CA GLU A 87 -17.19 0.05 19.76
C GLU A 87 -16.67 -1.35 20.15
N LEU A 88 -17.36 -2.43 19.77
CA LEU A 88 -16.85 -3.80 19.97
C LEU A 88 -15.57 -4.04 19.18
N GLY A 89 -15.57 -3.69 17.88
CA GLY A 89 -14.40 -3.80 17.02
C GLY A 89 -13.20 -3.01 17.55
N HIS A 90 -13.45 -1.80 18.04
CA HIS A 90 -12.42 -0.95 18.63
C HIS A 90 -11.76 -1.63 19.84
N ARG A 91 -12.54 -2.30 20.70
CA ARG A 91 -11.98 -3.06 21.83
C ARG A 91 -11.16 -4.25 21.39
N LEU A 92 -11.69 -5.05 20.46
CA LEU A 92 -10.97 -6.20 19.91
C LEU A 92 -9.64 -5.79 19.26
N TYR A 93 -9.64 -4.66 18.55
CA TYR A 93 -8.47 -4.15 17.84
C TYR A 93 -7.24 -3.90 18.74
N PHE A 94 -7.48 -3.46 19.98
CA PHE A 94 -6.43 -3.17 20.95
C PHE A 94 -6.18 -4.31 21.95
N ASP A 95 -6.93 -5.42 21.89
CA ASP A 95 -6.85 -6.49 22.89
C ASP A 95 -5.80 -7.56 22.55
N THR A 96 -4.73 -7.62 23.34
CA THR A 96 -3.65 -8.60 23.14
C THR A 96 -4.04 -10.03 23.51
N ARG A 97 -5.13 -10.22 24.26
CA ARG A 97 -5.65 -11.54 24.65
C ARG A 97 -6.13 -12.36 23.45
N LEU A 98 -6.35 -11.73 22.30
CA LEU A 98 -6.69 -12.41 21.04
C LEU A 98 -5.52 -13.20 20.44
N SER A 99 -4.28 -12.95 20.87
CA SER A 99 -3.11 -13.71 20.44
C SER A 99 -2.79 -14.86 21.40
N SER A 100 -2.25 -15.96 20.87
CA SER A 100 -1.92 -17.16 21.67
C SER A 100 -0.88 -16.92 22.77
N ASN A 101 -0.07 -15.86 22.66
CA ASN A 101 0.91 -15.49 23.67
C ASN A 101 0.46 -14.32 24.57
N GLY A 102 -0.73 -13.76 24.33
CA GLY A 102 -1.28 -12.63 25.08
C GLY A 102 -0.55 -11.29 24.86
N LYS A 103 0.27 -11.16 23.82
CA LYS A 103 1.16 -10.01 23.59
C LYS A 103 0.93 -9.27 22.28
N VAL A 104 0.12 -9.80 21.37
CA VAL A 104 -0.13 -9.24 20.04
C VAL A 104 -1.60 -8.86 19.90
N ALA A 105 -1.85 -7.60 19.56
CA ALA A 105 -3.11 -7.04 19.14
C ALA A 105 -2.97 -6.47 17.72
N CYS A 106 -4.09 -6.16 17.06
CA CYS A 106 -4.06 -5.52 15.74
C CYS A 106 -3.27 -4.20 15.77
N ALA A 107 -3.42 -3.44 16.85
CA ALA A 107 -2.74 -2.16 17.09
C ALA A 107 -1.20 -2.26 17.20
N ASN A 108 -0.61 -3.44 17.42
CA ASN A 108 0.85 -3.57 17.45
C ASN A 108 1.46 -3.43 16.05
N CYS A 109 0.79 -3.97 15.02
CA CYS A 109 1.21 -3.85 13.63
C CYS A 109 0.58 -2.65 12.93
N HIS A 110 -0.61 -2.23 13.37
CA HIS A 110 -1.34 -1.12 12.76
C HIS A 110 -1.49 0.03 13.78
N GLN A 111 -0.42 0.80 13.95
CA GLN A 111 -0.33 1.82 14.99
C GLN A 111 -0.99 3.13 14.54
N PRO A 112 -1.97 3.70 15.28
CA PRO A 112 -2.66 4.93 14.89
C PRO A 112 -1.71 6.11 14.57
N GLU A 113 -0.62 6.25 15.32
CA GLU A 113 0.40 7.29 15.18
C GLU A 113 1.27 7.14 13.91
N LEU A 114 1.31 5.94 13.33
CA LEU A 114 2.00 5.63 12.07
C LEU A 114 1.00 5.41 10.93
N MET A 115 -0.14 6.11 10.97
CA MET A 115 -1.19 5.97 9.95
C MET A 115 -1.62 4.50 9.77
N PHE A 116 -1.70 3.77 10.88
CA PHE A 116 -2.07 2.37 10.94
C PHE A 116 -1.12 1.42 10.19
N THR A 117 0.19 1.71 10.23
CA THR A 117 1.30 0.79 9.88
C THR A 117 2.18 0.53 11.11
N ASP A 118 3.31 -0.18 10.95
CA ASP A 118 4.29 -0.46 12.02
C ASP A 118 5.67 0.17 11.81
N GLY A 119 5.90 0.81 10.64
CA GLY A 119 7.20 1.38 10.28
C GLY A 119 8.31 0.34 10.04
N LEU A 120 7.95 -0.94 9.88
CA LEU A 120 8.90 -2.04 9.68
C LEU A 120 8.91 -2.51 8.23
N ALA A 121 10.03 -3.07 7.76
CA ALA A 121 10.08 -3.67 6.42
C ALA A 121 9.19 -4.92 6.33
N LEU A 122 9.22 -5.74 7.37
CA LEU A 122 8.38 -6.92 7.53
C LEU A 122 7.68 -6.84 8.88
N ALA A 123 6.39 -7.16 8.88
CA ALA A 123 5.56 -7.11 10.07
C ALA A 123 6.12 -7.97 11.22
N MET A 124 5.94 -7.54 12.45
CA MET A 124 6.32 -8.30 13.65
C MET A 124 5.10 -8.62 14.50
N GLY A 125 4.54 -9.82 14.32
CA GLY A 125 3.52 -10.38 15.20
C GLY A 125 4.15 -11.27 16.27
N LYS A 126 3.63 -12.50 16.43
CA LYS A 126 4.27 -13.54 17.23
C LYS A 126 5.67 -13.87 16.71
N SER A 127 5.88 -13.74 15.39
CA SER A 127 7.18 -13.80 14.73
C SER A 127 7.20 -12.88 13.51
N ILE A 128 8.33 -12.84 12.79
CA ILE A 128 8.48 -11.99 11.60
C ILE A 128 7.57 -12.52 10.48
N GLY A 129 6.67 -11.67 10.00
CA GLY A 129 5.77 -11.95 8.89
C GLY A 129 6.45 -11.86 7.52
N PRO A 130 5.77 -12.32 6.46
CA PRO A 130 6.37 -12.38 5.14
C PRO A 130 6.32 -11.05 4.37
N ARG A 131 5.57 -10.04 4.85
CA ARG A 131 5.27 -8.81 4.10
C ARG A 131 5.25 -7.57 5.00
N HIS A 132 5.28 -6.41 4.36
CA HIS A 132 5.07 -5.10 4.99
C HIS A 132 3.59 -4.90 5.35
N THR A 133 3.34 -4.27 6.50
CA THR A 133 2.00 -3.95 7.00
C THR A 133 1.42 -2.73 6.27
N PRO A 134 0.35 -2.89 5.45
CA PRO A 134 -0.26 -1.76 4.76
C PRO A 134 -1.05 -0.87 5.75
N SER A 135 -1.20 0.41 5.41
CA SER A 135 -2.07 1.34 6.15
C SER A 135 -3.53 0.89 6.09
N LEU A 136 -4.26 1.09 7.19
CA LEU A 136 -5.72 0.89 7.27
C LEU A 136 -6.52 2.18 7.00
N VAL A 137 -5.87 3.32 6.74
CA VAL A 137 -6.57 4.59 6.51
C VAL A 137 -7.32 4.54 5.18
N GLY A 138 -8.63 4.80 5.20
CA GLY A 138 -9.50 4.74 4.03
C GLY A 138 -9.73 3.34 3.49
N ILE A 139 -9.38 2.29 4.25
CA ILE A 139 -9.44 0.89 3.78
C ILE A 139 -10.86 0.45 3.39
N ALA A 140 -11.88 1.08 3.97
CA ALA A 140 -13.29 0.80 3.68
C ALA A 140 -13.73 1.09 2.25
N TYR A 141 -12.95 1.87 1.50
CA TYR A 141 -13.19 2.11 0.07
C TYR A 141 -12.60 1.02 -0.84
N SER A 142 -11.81 0.10 -0.29
CA SER A 142 -11.13 -0.94 -1.05
C SER A 142 -12.03 -2.16 -1.23
N PRO A 143 -12.31 -2.62 -2.47
CA PRO A 143 -13.04 -3.87 -2.71
C PRO A 143 -12.20 -5.12 -2.42
N TRP A 144 -10.87 -4.98 -2.39
CA TRP A 144 -9.93 -6.07 -2.16
C TRP A 144 -8.96 -5.75 -1.04
N PHE A 145 -8.62 -6.76 -0.23
CA PHE A 145 -7.77 -6.61 0.94
C PHE A 145 -6.53 -7.50 0.87
N TYR A 146 -5.48 -7.11 1.63
CA TYR A 146 -4.08 -7.51 1.40
C TYR A 146 -3.49 -7.00 0.08
N TRP A 147 -2.17 -7.18 -0.08
CA TRP A 147 -1.42 -6.84 -1.29
C TRP A 147 -1.82 -7.68 -2.51
N ASP A 148 -2.26 -8.92 -2.32
CA ASP A 148 -2.67 -9.85 -3.38
C ASP A 148 -4.19 -9.95 -3.56
N GLY A 149 -4.98 -9.23 -2.74
CA GLY A 149 -6.43 -9.27 -2.86
C GLY A 149 -7.04 -10.61 -2.47
N ARG A 150 -6.38 -11.40 -1.61
CA ARG A 150 -6.87 -12.73 -1.19
C ARG A 150 -8.10 -12.71 -0.27
N LYS A 151 -8.61 -11.52 0.01
CA LYS A 151 -9.82 -11.25 0.79
C LYS A 151 -10.65 -10.23 0.04
N ASP A 152 -11.93 -10.50 -0.07
CA ASP A 152 -12.91 -9.72 -0.85
C ASP A 152 -13.77 -8.80 0.00
N SER A 153 -13.62 -8.87 1.33
CA SER A 153 -14.38 -8.08 2.28
C SER A 153 -13.53 -7.76 3.51
N GLN A 154 -13.84 -6.63 4.13
CA GLN A 154 -13.08 -6.11 5.25
C GLN A 154 -13.22 -7.02 6.48
N TRP A 155 -14.44 -7.48 6.74
CA TRP A 155 -14.73 -8.37 7.87
C TRP A 155 -14.00 -9.71 7.71
N SER A 156 -13.91 -10.24 6.49
CA SER A 156 -13.15 -11.46 6.21
C SER A 156 -11.65 -11.27 6.39
N GLN A 157 -11.12 -10.11 5.98
CA GLN A 157 -9.71 -9.80 6.19
C GLN A 157 -9.38 -9.70 7.67
N ALA A 158 -10.23 -9.07 8.48
CA ALA A 158 -10.00 -8.88 9.90
C ALA A 158 -9.86 -10.21 10.67
N LEU A 159 -10.41 -11.31 10.15
CA LEU A 159 -10.31 -12.65 10.75
C LEU A 159 -8.97 -13.32 10.51
N ALA A 160 -8.38 -13.14 9.33
CA ALA A 160 -7.22 -13.93 8.90
C ALA A 160 -5.99 -13.77 9.83
N PRO A 161 -5.66 -12.56 10.34
CA PRO A 161 -4.54 -12.41 11.26
C PRO A 161 -4.67 -13.14 12.58
N LEU A 162 -5.92 -13.38 13.03
CA LEU A 162 -6.21 -14.07 14.28
C LEU A 162 -5.72 -15.53 14.26
N GLU A 163 -5.84 -16.21 13.12
CA GLU A 163 -5.43 -17.63 12.96
C GLU A 163 -4.03 -17.79 12.33
N ALA A 164 -3.40 -16.70 11.86
CA ALA A 164 -2.11 -16.78 11.17
C ALA A 164 -0.94 -17.02 12.15
N ALA A 165 -0.15 -18.06 11.89
CA ALA A 165 0.88 -18.57 12.81
C ALA A 165 2.02 -17.57 13.15
N VAL A 166 2.29 -16.62 12.26
CA VAL A 166 3.32 -15.58 12.47
C VAL A 166 2.74 -14.27 13.02
N GLU A 167 1.41 -14.14 13.03
CA GLU A 167 0.69 -12.95 13.49
C GLU A 167 0.13 -13.18 14.90
N HIS A 168 -1.17 -13.47 15.08
CA HIS A 168 -1.74 -13.75 16.40
C HIS A 168 -1.62 -15.22 16.83
N ASP A 169 -1.55 -16.15 15.86
CA ASP A 169 -1.49 -17.61 16.07
C ASP A 169 -2.51 -18.18 17.06
N SER A 170 -3.72 -17.62 17.04
CA SER A 170 -4.84 -18.05 17.85
C SER A 170 -5.65 -19.14 17.15
N ASP A 171 -6.77 -19.52 17.76
CA ASP A 171 -7.75 -20.42 17.18
C ASP A 171 -9.18 -19.98 17.53
N ARG A 172 -10.15 -20.39 16.72
CA ARG A 172 -11.53 -19.90 16.81
C ARG A 172 -12.16 -20.24 18.15
N VAL A 173 -11.91 -21.44 18.68
CA VAL A 173 -12.47 -21.86 19.96
C VAL A 173 -11.84 -21.09 21.11
N ALA A 174 -10.53 -20.89 21.14
CA ALA A 174 -9.87 -20.07 22.16
C ALA A 174 -10.41 -18.64 22.19
N ILE A 175 -10.63 -18.03 21.01
CA ILE A 175 -11.23 -16.70 20.90
C ILE A 175 -12.67 -16.70 21.42
N LEU A 176 -13.49 -17.66 21.01
CA LEU A 176 -14.87 -17.76 21.49
C LEU A 176 -14.92 -17.92 23.02
N ARG A 177 -14.03 -18.72 23.60
CA ARG A 177 -13.90 -18.89 25.06
C ARG A 177 -13.54 -17.58 25.76
N LEU A 178 -12.68 -16.76 25.17
CA LEU A 178 -12.39 -15.41 25.68
C LEU A 178 -13.64 -14.54 25.72
N ILE A 179 -14.39 -14.48 24.61
CA ILE A 179 -15.63 -13.70 24.53
C ILE A 179 -16.69 -14.20 25.52
N LEU A 180 -16.80 -15.51 25.70
CA LEU A 180 -17.68 -16.10 26.70
C LEU A 180 -17.23 -15.76 28.14
N ALA A 181 -15.94 -15.82 28.43
CA ALA A 181 -15.43 -15.62 29.79
C ALA A 181 -15.44 -14.15 30.24
N ASP A 182 -15.30 -13.20 29.31
CA ASP A 182 -15.31 -11.77 29.61
C ASP A 182 -16.75 -11.23 29.54
N GLN A 183 -17.31 -10.87 30.70
CA GLN A 183 -18.71 -10.42 30.81
C GLN A 183 -19.01 -9.23 29.88
N ARG A 184 -18.08 -8.29 29.74
CA ARG A 184 -18.29 -7.10 28.91
C ARG A 184 -18.32 -7.47 27.44
N TYR A 185 -17.42 -8.35 26.99
CA TYR A 185 -17.48 -8.83 25.61
C TYR A 185 -18.73 -9.64 25.32
N ARG A 186 -19.16 -10.50 26.25
CA ARG A 186 -20.40 -11.25 26.13
C ARG A 186 -21.59 -10.30 25.95
N GLU A 187 -21.75 -9.31 26.82
CA GLU A 187 -22.84 -8.33 26.74
C GLU A 187 -22.80 -7.53 25.42
N MET A 188 -21.63 -7.03 25.01
CA MET A 188 -21.49 -6.28 23.76
C MET A 188 -21.80 -7.14 22.53
N TYR A 189 -21.33 -8.39 22.52
CA TYR A 189 -21.62 -9.32 21.45
C TYR A 189 -23.11 -9.66 21.40
N GLU A 190 -23.71 -10.05 22.53
CA GLU A 190 -25.10 -10.52 22.56
C GLU A 190 -26.11 -9.42 22.22
N ASN A 191 -25.78 -8.18 22.53
CA ASN A 191 -26.58 -7.01 22.11
C ASN A 191 -26.60 -6.82 20.59
N LEU A 192 -25.54 -7.23 19.88
CA LEU A 192 -25.40 -7.05 18.43
C LEU A 192 -25.89 -8.27 17.64
N PHE A 193 -25.52 -9.46 18.09
CA PHE A 193 -25.65 -10.69 17.31
C PHE A 193 -26.64 -11.69 17.91
N GLY A 194 -27.21 -11.39 19.08
CA GLY A 194 -27.98 -12.34 19.87
C GLY A 194 -27.09 -13.31 20.67
N PRO A 195 -27.70 -14.30 21.33
CA PRO A 195 -27.01 -15.20 22.26
C PRO A 195 -25.74 -15.82 21.64
N LEU A 196 -24.64 -15.81 22.38
CA LEU A 196 -23.43 -16.49 21.95
C LEU A 196 -23.70 -18.00 21.83
N PRO A 197 -23.28 -18.65 20.74
CA PRO A 197 -23.32 -20.10 20.68
C PRO A 197 -22.40 -20.67 21.76
N ALA A 198 -23.02 -21.30 22.76
CA ALA A 198 -22.33 -21.92 23.88
C ALA A 198 -22.65 -23.43 23.87
N PRO A 199 -21.99 -24.23 23.02
CA PRO A 199 -22.16 -25.67 23.07
C PRO A 199 -21.67 -26.17 24.44
N ASP A 200 -22.34 -27.20 24.99
CA ASP A 200 -22.18 -27.63 26.38
C ASP A 200 -20.72 -27.93 26.78
N GLN A 201 -19.89 -28.35 25.83
CA GLN A 201 -18.46 -28.59 26.00
C GLN A 201 -17.67 -28.10 24.78
N LEU A 202 -17.05 -26.92 24.89
CA LEU A 202 -16.02 -26.48 23.94
C LEU A 202 -14.66 -27.09 24.34
N PRO A 203 -13.86 -27.62 23.38
CA PRO A 203 -12.48 -27.98 23.66
C PRO A 203 -11.66 -26.74 24.06
N ASP A 204 -10.44 -26.94 24.54
CA ASP A 204 -9.58 -25.81 24.92
C ASP A 204 -9.09 -25.01 23.70
N ALA A 205 -8.81 -25.69 22.59
CA ALA A 205 -8.33 -25.09 21.35
C ALA A 205 -8.78 -25.91 20.13
N ALA A 206 -9.35 -25.25 19.11
CA ALA A 206 -9.68 -25.88 17.83
C ALA A 206 -9.90 -24.83 16.73
N SER A 207 -9.38 -25.13 15.54
CA SER A 207 -9.55 -24.32 14.34
C SER A 207 -9.36 -25.18 13.09
N PRO A 208 -9.97 -24.82 11.95
CA PRO A 208 -9.66 -25.45 10.66
C PRO A 208 -8.29 -25.04 10.11
N LEU A 209 -7.65 -24.04 10.72
CA LEU A 209 -6.32 -23.55 10.40
C LEU A 209 -5.35 -23.75 11.58
N GLY A 210 -4.05 -23.56 11.32
CA GLY A 210 -3.01 -23.67 12.33
C GLY A 210 -2.30 -25.04 12.33
N ASN A 211 -2.01 -25.58 13.51
CA ASN A 211 -1.26 -26.82 13.66
C ASN A 211 -2.15 -28.08 13.54
N ALA A 212 -1.51 -29.24 13.37
CA ALA A 212 -2.18 -30.51 13.15
C ALA A 212 -3.09 -30.94 14.32
N GLU A 213 -2.75 -30.56 15.56
CA GLU A 213 -3.55 -30.87 16.75
C GLU A 213 -4.87 -30.09 16.75
N ARG A 214 -4.81 -28.76 16.55
CA ARG A 214 -5.99 -27.90 16.43
C ARG A 214 -6.92 -28.36 15.31
N LEU A 215 -6.34 -28.74 14.16
CA LEU A 215 -7.09 -29.25 13.01
C LEU A 215 -7.75 -30.61 13.30
N ALA A 216 -7.04 -31.51 13.97
CA ALA A 216 -7.60 -32.81 14.36
C ALA A 216 -8.76 -32.64 15.35
N THR A 217 -8.60 -31.77 16.37
CA THR A 217 -9.68 -31.44 17.31
C THR A 217 -10.85 -30.79 16.59
N TRP A 218 -10.60 -29.83 15.69
CA TRP A 218 -11.65 -29.21 14.87
C TRP A 218 -12.45 -30.26 14.10
N ASN A 219 -11.77 -31.14 13.36
CA ASN A 219 -12.41 -32.17 12.53
C ASN A 219 -13.16 -33.23 13.35
N SER A 220 -12.88 -33.35 14.66
CA SER A 220 -13.61 -34.23 15.58
C SER A 220 -14.91 -33.63 16.13
N MET A 221 -15.07 -32.30 16.04
CA MET A 221 -16.27 -31.61 16.50
C MET A 221 -17.45 -31.88 15.57
N GLU A 222 -18.67 -31.89 16.12
CA GLU A 222 -19.89 -31.92 15.31
C GLU A 222 -19.94 -30.72 14.37
N THR A 223 -20.44 -30.94 13.14
CA THR A 223 -20.56 -29.88 12.12
C THR A 223 -21.38 -28.70 12.64
N ALA A 224 -22.45 -28.93 13.40
CA ALA A 224 -23.25 -27.86 14.01
C ALA A 224 -22.41 -26.98 14.95
N THR A 225 -21.52 -27.59 15.73
CA THR A 225 -20.58 -26.89 16.62
C THR A 225 -19.54 -26.11 15.83
N GLN A 226 -18.98 -26.69 14.76
CA GLN A 226 -18.04 -26.00 13.86
C GLN A 226 -18.68 -24.76 13.21
N THR A 227 -19.91 -24.89 12.71
CA THR A 227 -20.68 -23.77 12.14
C THR A 227 -20.94 -22.70 13.19
N ALA A 228 -21.43 -23.08 14.37
CA ALA A 228 -21.72 -22.15 15.45
C ALA A 228 -20.48 -21.35 15.89
N VAL A 229 -19.33 -22.01 16.06
CA VAL A 229 -18.06 -21.36 16.36
C VAL A 229 -17.62 -20.44 15.21
N SER A 230 -17.79 -20.87 13.96
CA SER A 230 -17.41 -20.06 12.79
C SER A 230 -18.32 -18.84 12.59
N THR A 231 -19.61 -18.94 12.90
CA THR A 231 -20.54 -17.80 12.93
C THR A 231 -20.14 -16.82 14.03
N ALA A 232 -19.78 -17.31 15.22
CA ALA A 232 -19.32 -16.41 16.26
C ALA A 232 -18.02 -15.71 15.89
N PHE A 233 -17.11 -16.44 15.27
CA PHE A 233 -15.85 -15.90 14.77
C PHE A 233 -16.10 -14.84 13.67
N SER A 234 -16.96 -15.10 12.68
CA SER A 234 -17.27 -14.12 11.62
C SER A 234 -17.89 -12.83 12.16
N ASN A 235 -18.74 -12.92 13.17
CA ASN A 235 -19.32 -11.77 13.86
C ASN A 235 -18.25 -10.85 14.48
N LEU A 236 -17.15 -11.40 15.00
CA LEU A 236 -16.01 -10.59 15.49
C LEU A 236 -15.31 -9.85 14.34
N GLY A 237 -15.16 -10.51 13.18
CA GLY A 237 -14.65 -9.88 11.96
C GLY A 237 -15.54 -8.71 11.50
N LYS A 238 -16.86 -8.89 11.56
CA LYS A 238 -17.86 -7.85 11.24
C LYS A 238 -17.75 -6.64 12.17
N ALA A 239 -17.56 -6.87 13.46
CA ALA A 239 -17.33 -5.79 14.43
C ALA A 239 -15.99 -5.07 14.19
N LEU A 240 -14.90 -5.80 13.95
CA LEU A 240 -13.59 -5.22 13.59
C LEU A 240 -13.68 -4.37 12.32
N ALA A 241 -14.39 -4.82 11.30
CA ALA A 241 -14.62 -4.05 10.09
C ALA A 241 -15.41 -2.76 10.36
N ALA A 242 -16.47 -2.81 11.18
CA ALA A 242 -17.24 -1.63 11.56
C ALA A 242 -16.39 -0.56 12.26
N TYR A 243 -15.42 -0.97 13.08
CA TYR A 243 -14.43 -0.04 13.65
C TYR A 243 -13.51 0.53 12.57
N GLN A 244 -12.92 -0.33 11.74
CA GLN A 244 -11.96 0.11 10.73
C GLN A 244 -12.60 1.02 9.65
N ARG A 245 -13.92 0.96 9.43
CA ARG A 245 -14.67 1.91 8.59
C ARG A 245 -14.63 3.36 9.11
N ARG A 246 -14.30 3.57 10.39
CA ARG A 246 -14.12 4.90 10.99
C ARG A 246 -12.77 5.53 10.66
N LEU A 247 -11.82 4.76 10.10
CA LEU A 247 -10.45 5.19 9.87
C LEU A 247 -10.35 5.94 8.54
N LEU A 248 -10.57 7.25 8.54
CA LEU A 248 -10.68 8.05 7.33
C LEU A 248 -9.54 9.08 7.20
N PRO A 249 -9.02 9.31 5.96
CA PRO A 249 -8.05 10.35 5.72
C PRO A 249 -8.67 11.73 5.92
N GLY A 250 -7.87 12.71 6.35
CA GLY A 250 -8.28 14.12 6.38
C GLY A 250 -7.80 14.90 5.15
N PRO A 251 -8.31 16.14 4.98
CA PRO A 251 -7.93 17.02 3.89
C PRO A 251 -6.48 17.47 4.03
N ALA A 252 -5.70 17.26 2.97
CA ALA A 252 -4.30 17.62 2.86
C ALA A 252 -4.10 18.93 2.11
N LYS A 253 -2.85 19.41 2.12
CA LYS A 253 -2.44 20.63 1.42
C LYS A 253 -2.82 20.60 -0.07
N PHE A 254 -2.77 19.42 -0.69
CA PHE A 254 -3.26 19.22 -2.06
C PHE A 254 -4.76 19.51 -2.22
N ASP A 255 -5.58 19.13 -1.26
CA ASP A 255 -7.04 19.29 -1.33
C ASP A 255 -7.44 20.78 -1.28
N ASP A 256 -6.72 21.59 -0.50
CA ASP A 256 -6.86 23.06 -0.49
C ASP A 256 -6.54 23.67 -1.87
N TYR A 257 -5.47 23.17 -2.51
CA TYR A 257 -5.05 23.61 -3.83
C TYR A 257 -6.05 23.23 -4.93
N ALA A 258 -6.57 22.00 -4.89
CA ALA A 258 -7.57 21.54 -5.84
C ALA A 258 -8.86 22.37 -5.74
N THR A 259 -9.24 22.77 -4.52
CA THR A 259 -10.37 23.67 -4.27
C THR A 259 -10.09 25.09 -4.79
N ALA A 260 -8.89 25.62 -4.57
CA ALA A 260 -8.52 26.96 -5.05
C ALA A 260 -8.59 27.05 -6.58
N ILE A 261 -8.04 26.06 -7.31
CA ILE A 261 -8.07 26.03 -8.78
C ILE A 261 -9.49 25.89 -9.31
N ALA A 262 -10.38 25.22 -8.59
CA ALA A 262 -11.79 25.14 -9.00
C ALA A 262 -12.46 26.51 -9.10
N THR A 263 -12.07 27.44 -8.20
CA THR A 263 -12.66 28.77 -8.10
C THR A 263 -11.98 29.82 -8.97
N ASP A 264 -10.66 29.71 -9.16
CA ASP A 264 -9.89 30.50 -10.12
C ASP A 264 -8.99 29.57 -10.95
N PRO A 265 -9.53 28.99 -12.04
CA PRO A 265 -8.78 28.11 -12.93
C PRO A 265 -7.57 28.79 -13.60
N GLY A 266 -7.46 30.12 -13.45
CA GLY A 266 -6.64 30.99 -14.26
C GLY A 266 -5.15 31.02 -13.92
N THR A 267 -4.69 30.43 -12.81
CA THR A 267 -3.24 30.34 -12.53
C THR A 267 -2.85 29.03 -11.85
N MET A 268 -1.80 28.37 -12.36
CA MET A 268 -1.20 27.21 -11.66
C MET A 268 -0.62 27.57 -10.29
N GLN A 269 -0.52 28.87 -9.99
CA GLN A 269 0.00 29.44 -8.76
C GLN A 269 -1.11 29.85 -7.77
N ALA A 270 -2.39 29.68 -8.11
CA ALA A 270 -3.48 29.93 -7.18
C ALA A 270 -3.49 28.83 -6.11
N GLY A 271 -3.18 29.18 -4.85
CA GLY A 271 -3.36 28.29 -3.71
C GLY A 271 -2.09 28.00 -2.92
N SER A 272 -2.13 26.91 -2.17
CA SER A 272 -1.16 26.55 -1.12
C SER A 272 0.13 25.92 -1.63
N LEU A 273 0.17 25.41 -2.88
CA LEU A 273 1.34 24.71 -3.43
C LEU A 273 2.42 25.66 -3.97
N SER A 274 3.66 25.33 -3.66
CA SER A 274 4.86 25.92 -4.23
C SER A 274 5.06 25.51 -5.69
N ARG A 275 5.91 26.23 -6.43
CA ARG A 275 6.24 25.89 -7.82
C ARG A 275 6.82 24.48 -7.97
N THR A 276 7.58 24.00 -6.99
CA THR A 276 8.16 22.65 -7.00
C THR A 276 7.06 21.60 -6.89
N GLU A 277 6.11 21.78 -5.96
CA GLU A 277 4.98 20.88 -5.76
C GLU A 277 4.03 20.87 -6.97
N VAL A 278 3.75 22.04 -7.56
CA VAL A 278 2.95 22.16 -8.79
C VAL A 278 3.64 21.47 -9.98
N GLY A 279 4.97 21.61 -10.09
CA GLY A 279 5.73 20.85 -11.10
C GLY A 279 5.66 19.34 -10.89
N GLY A 280 5.66 18.89 -9.64
CA GLY A 280 5.45 17.48 -9.29
C GLY A 280 4.08 16.97 -9.70
N LEU A 281 3.02 17.75 -9.42
CA LEU A 281 1.67 17.44 -9.87
C LEU A 281 1.59 17.36 -11.40
N GLN A 282 2.23 18.29 -12.12
CA GLN A 282 2.26 18.25 -13.58
C GLN A 282 2.93 16.98 -14.11
N LEU A 283 4.02 16.54 -13.48
CA LEU A 283 4.68 15.27 -13.82
C LEU A 283 3.76 14.09 -13.53
N PHE A 284 3.11 14.08 -12.36
CA PHE A 284 2.19 13.03 -11.92
C PHE A 284 1.03 12.80 -12.90
N LEU A 285 0.44 13.89 -13.40
CA LEU A 285 -0.66 13.87 -14.38
C LEU A 285 -0.19 13.58 -15.81
N GLY A 286 1.01 14.03 -16.16
CA GLY A 286 1.54 14.00 -17.52
C GLY A 286 2.67 13.00 -17.69
N LYS A 287 3.92 13.52 -17.75
CA LYS A 287 5.11 12.76 -18.16
C LYS A 287 5.32 11.46 -17.37
N ALA A 288 5.11 11.48 -16.05
CA ALA A 288 5.33 10.32 -15.19
C ALA A 288 4.16 9.32 -15.20
N GLN A 289 2.99 9.74 -15.71
CA GLN A 289 1.77 8.93 -15.86
C GLN A 289 1.30 8.21 -14.59
N CYS A 290 1.70 8.69 -13.40
CA CYS A 290 1.36 8.07 -12.11
C CYS A 290 -0.16 7.95 -11.91
N ILE A 291 -0.92 8.92 -12.43
CA ILE A 291 -2.39 8.95 -12.39
C ILE A 291 -3.05 7.72 -13.05
N SER A 292 -2.34 7.00 -13.93
CA SER A 292 -2.91 5.82 -14.62
C SER A 292 -3.33 4.72 -13.64
N CYS A 293 -2.60 4.60 -12.52
CA CYS A 293 -2.92 3.67 -11.44
C CYS A 293 -3.33 4.41 -10.15
N HIS A 294 -2.69 5.54 -9.86
CA HIS A 294 -2.94 6.34 -8.67
C HIS A 294 -3.92 7.49 -8.96
N ASN A 295 -5.20 7.14 -9.08
CA ASN A 295 -6.28 8.07 -9.40
C ASN A 295 -7.38 8.10 -8.34
N GLY A 296 -8.35 8.97 -8.58
CA GLY A 296 -9.46 9.23 -7.68
C GLY A 296 -9.02 9.88 -6.36
N PRO A 297 -9.98 10.13 -5.47
CA PRO A 297 -9.74 10.86 -4.23
C PRO A 297 -8.74 10.19 -3.30
N LEU A 298 -8.56 8.86 -3.36
CA LEU A 298 -7.60 8.13 -2.54
C LEU A 298 -6.26 7.86 -3.26
N PHE A 299 -6.05 8.37 -4.47
CA PHE A 299 -4.84 8.12 -5.26
C PHE A 299 -4.56 6.61 -5.44
N THR A 300 -5.61 5.84 -5.69
CA THR A 300 -5.55 4.42 -6.04
C THR A 300 -6.81 4.04 -6.81
N ASN A 301 -6.63 3.23 -7.85
CA ASN A 301 -7.71 2.57 -8.56
C ASN A 301 -8.14 1.24 -7.91
N HIS A 302 -7.47 0.82 -6.83
CA HIS A 302 -7.65 -0.49 -6.17
C HIS A 302 -7.38 -1.72 -7.05
N GLU A 303 -6.84 -1.53 -8.25
CA GLU A 303 -6.47 -2.59 -9.19
C GLU A 303 -5.12 -3.20 -8.82
N PHE A 304 -4.75 -4.25 -9.56
CA PHE A 304 -3.52 -5.00 -9.35
C PHE A 304 -2.58 -4.80 -10.53
N HIS A 305 -1.34 -4.42 -10.24
CA HIS A 305 -0.32 -4.19 -11.26
C HIS A 305 0.99 -4.86 -10.90
N ASN A 306 1.69 -5.40 -11.90
CA ASN A 306 3.06 -5.85 -11.75
C ASN A 306 4.03 -4.75 -12.21
N THR A 307 4.67 -4.10 -11.25
CA THR A 307 5.61 -2.99 -11.50
C THR A 307 7.08 -3.40 -11.44
N GLY A 308 7.36 -4.71 -11.47
CA GLY A 308 8.73 -5.24 -11.51
C GLY A 308 9.53 -5.04 -10.22
N VAL A 309 8.87 -4.82 -9.08
CA VAL A 309 9.54 -4.75 -7.77
C VAL A 309 10.22 -6.10 -7.49
N PHE A 310 11.49 -6.05 -7.08
CA PHE A 310 12.28 -7.26 -6.81
C PHE A 310 11.74 -8.04 -5.61
N ALA A 311 12.02 -9.34 -5.58
CA ALA A 311 11.59 -10.22 -4.50
C ALA A 311 12.12 -9.78 -3.13
N ILE A 312 11.34 -10.05 -2.09
CA ILE A 312 11.77 -9.88 -0.70
C ILE A 312 12.98 -10.78 -0.44
N ALA A 313 14.02 -10.25 0.20
CA ALA A 313 15.25 -10.99 0.44
C ALA A 313 14.96 -12.33 1.17
N GLY A 314 15.46 -13.43 0.60
CA GLY A 314 15.24 -14.78 1.14
C GLY A 314 13.88 -15.41 0.81
N GLN A 315 13.05 -14.74 0.00
CA GLN A 315 11.76 -15.26 -0.45
C GLN A 315 11.72 -15.41 -1.97
N LEU A 316 10.88 -16.33 -2.45
CA LEU A 316 10.53 -16.41 -3.87
C LEU A 316 9.56 -15.26 -4.22
N PRO A 317 9.60 -14.71 -5.45
CA PRO A 317 8.60 -13.76 -5.90
C PRO A 317 7.18 -14.33 -5.74
N PRO A 318 6.23 -13.60 -5.12
CA PRO A 318 4.87 -14.09 -4.95
C PRO A 318 4.12 -14.07 -6.28
N MET A 319 3.20 -15.00 -6.48
CA MET A 319 2.29 -14.97 -7.65
C MET A 319 1.28 -13.82 -7.60
N GLY A 320 1.16 -13.13 -6.45
CA GLY A 320 0.34 -11.93 -6.30
C GLY A 320 -1.15 -12.22 -6.51
N ARG A 321 -1.84 -11.32 -7.21
CA ARG A 321 -3.27 -11.40 -7.48
C ARG A 321 -3.69 -12.72 -8.13
N TYR A 322 -2.82 -13.32 -8.94
CA TYR A 322 -3.07 -14.61 -9.59
C TYR A 322 -3.41 -15.74 -8.59
N ASP A 323 -2.68 -15.84 -7.47
CA ASP A 323 -3.02 -16.77 -6.38
C ASP A 323 -4.13 -16.19 -5.51
N GLY A 324 -4.07 -14.88 -5.23
CA GLY A 324 -4.99 -14.22 -4.31
C GLY A 324 -6.46 -14.41 -4.66
N ILE A 325 -6.84 -14.26 -5.93
CA ILE A 325 -8.25 -14.42 -6.32
C ILE A 325 -8.78 -15.85 -6.10
N ARG A 326 -7.94 -16.88 -6.31
CA ARG A 326 -8.34 -18.27 -6.03
C ARG A 326 -8.53 -18.48 -4.54
N THR A 327 -7.61 -18.00 -3.72
CA THR A 327 -7.75 -18.03 -2.27
C THR A 327 -9.03 -17.32 -1.81
N ALA A 328 -9.34 -16.14 -2.37
CA ALA A 328 -10.56 -15.41 -2.02
C ALA A 328 -11.84 -16.22 -2.33
N ARG A 329 -11.87 -16.94 -3.46
CA ARG A 329 -13.02 -17.77 -3.86
C ARG A 329 -13.19 -19.03 -3.02
N GLU A 330 -12.09 -19.59 -2.52
CA GLU A 330 -12.09 -20.79 -1.67
C GLU A 330 -12.38 -20.50 -0.19
N ASP A 331 -12.23 -19.24 0.22
CA ASP A 331 -12.44 -18.82 1.60
C ASP A 331 -13.92 -18.93 2.01
N PRO A 332 -14.27 -19.68 3.08
CA PRO A 332 -15.65 -19.75 3.55
C PRO A 332 -16.18 -18.40 4.05
N PHE A 333 -15.30 -17.47 4.39
CA PHE A 333 -15.65 -16.12 4.82
C PHE A 333 -15.63 -15.11 3.66
N ASN A 334 -15.89 -15.50 2.42
CA ASN A 334 -16.04 -14.55 1.33
C ASN A 334 -17.50 -14.06 1.20
N CYS A 335 -17.74 -13.10 0.31
CA CYS A 335 -19.05 -12.49 0.07
C CYS A 335 -20.13 -13.52 -0.34
N LEU A 336 -19.74 -14.59 -1.05
CA LEU A 336 -20.63 -15.67 -1.48
C LEU A 336 -20.76 -16.80 -0.45
N GLY A 337 -20.01 -16.72 0.64
CA GLY A 337 -19.92 -17.75 1.67
C GLY A 337 -21.08 -17.71 2.66
N GLU A 338 -21.22 -18.79 3.43
CA GLU A 338 -22.32 -19.01 4.39
C GLU A 338 -22.41 -17.93 5.49
N PHE A 339 -21.30 -17.28 5.81
CA PHE A 339 -21.21 -16.30 6.90
C PHE A 339 -21.41 -14.85 6.46
N SER A 340 -21.57 -14.62 5.15
CA SER A 340 -21.86 -13.32 4.56
C SER A 340 -23.35 -12.99 4.69
N ASP A 341 -23.65 -11.71 4.92
CA ASP A 341 -25.04 -11.22 4.89
C ASP A 341 -25.52 -10.88 3.47
N ALA A 342 -24.62 -10.96 2.47
CA ALA A 342 -24.88 -10.51 1.12
C ALA A 342 -25.72 -11.53 0.33
N SER A 343 -26.58 -11.01 -0.54
CA SER A 343 -27.14 -11.81 -1.63
C SER A 343 -26.07 -12.04 -2.73
N THR A 344 -26.22 -13.12 -3.48
CA THR A 344 -25.33 -13.41 -4.62
C THR A 344 -25.27 -12.26 -5.64
N SER A 345 -26.33 -11.48 -5.82
CA SER A 345 -26.36 -10.31 -6.71
C SER A 345 -25.48 -9.15 -6.25
N GLU A 346 -25.21 -9.03 -4.95
CA GLU A 346 -24.43 -7.94 -4.37
C GLU A 346 -22.92 -8.22 -4.43
N CYS A 347 -22.51 -9.48 -4.60
CA CYS A 347 -21.11 -9.90 -4.68
C CYS A 347 -20.49 -9.75 -6.08
N ILE A 348 -20.72 -8.60 -6.75
CA ILE A 348 -20.27 -8.36 -8.14
C ILE A 348 -18.75 -8.49 -8.27
N GLU A 349 -18.00 -7.87 -7.35
CA GLU A 349 -16.52 -7.89 -7.34
C GLU A 349 -15.98 -9.31 -7.37
N LEU A 350 -16.42 -10.18 -6.44
CA LEU A 350 -15.95 -11.57 -6.37
C LEU A 350 -16.42 -12.40 -7.58
N ARG A 351 -17.65 -12.21 -8.04
CA ARG A 351 -18.25 -12.99 -9.14
C ARG A 351 -17.58 -12.74 -10.48
N PHE A 352 -17.17 -11.51 -10.74
CA PHE A 352 -16.60 -11.09 -12.02
C PHE A 352 -15.10 -10.78 -11.95
N ALA A 353 -14.46 -11.02 -10.80
CA ALA A 353 -13.03 -10.93 -10.65
C ALA A 353 -12.31 -11.81 -11.68
N ARG A 354 -11.29 -11.23 -12.32
CA ARG A 354 -10.42 -11.94 -13.27
C ARG A 354 -9.36 -12.76 -12.55
N ASP A 355 -8.96 -13.85 -13.17
CA ASP A 355 -7.90 -14.78 -12.73
C ASP A 355 -6.92 -15.12 -13.87
N GLU A 356 -6.69 -14.13 -14.74
CA GLU A 356 -5.86 -14.24 -15.92
C GLU A 356 -4.35 -14.22 -15.61
N ASN A 357 -3.55 -14.74 -16.53
CA ASN A 357 -2.09 -14.86 -16.37
C ASN A 357 -1.35 -13.50 -16.38
N ASP A 358 -1.98 -12.43 -16.85
CA ASP A 358 -1.45 -11.07 -16.79
C ASP A 358 -1.30 -10.59 -15.33
N LEU A 359 -2.12 -11.10 -14.41
CA LEU A 359 -2.09 -10.79 -12.97
C LEU A 359 -0.99 -11.51 -12.17
N VAL A 360 -0.14 -12.29 -12.84
CA VAL A 360 1.00 -12.96 -12.19
C VAL A 360 2.01 -11.93 -11.67
N GLY A 361 2.27 -11.98 -10.37
CA GLY A 361 3.13 -11.05 -9.65
C GLY A 361 2.48 -9.71 -9.32
N ALA A 362 1.26 -9.46 -9.81
CA ALA A 362 0.57 -8.20 -9.64
C ALA A 362 0.17 -7.97 -8.17
N GLN A 363 0.39 -6.75 -7.68
CA GLN A 363 0.05 -6.31 -6.33
C GLN A 363 -0.93 -5.15 -6.40
N LYS A 364 -1.78 -5.03 -5.38
CA LYS A 364 -2.78 -3.97 -5.28
C LYS A 364 -2.10 -2.61 -5.23
N THR A 365 -2.60 -1.65 -6.03
CA THR A 365 -2.19 -0.25 -5.95
C THR A 365 -2.52 0.31 -4.56
N PRO A 366 -1.54 0.70 -3.73
CA PRO A 366 -1.83 1.32 -2.45
C PRO A 366 -2.28 2.77 -2.65
N THR A 367 -3.04 3.30 -1.69
CA THR A 367 -3.31 4.74 -1.62
C THR A 367 -2.00 5.53 -1.45
N LEU A 368 -1.93 6.72 -2.05
CA LEU A 368 -0.82 7.65 -1.81
C LEU A 368 -1.13 8.71 -0.74
N ARG A 369 -2.34 8.71 -0.16
CA ARG A 369 -2.63 9.59 0.98
C ARG A 369 -1.76 9.19 2.16
N ASN A 370 -1.14 10.18 2.79
CA ASN A 370 -0.20 9.99 3.90
C ASN A 370 1.00 9.09 3.60
N VAL A 371 1.35 8.84 2.33
CA VAL A 371 2.43 7.94 1.95
C VAL A 371 3.77 8.30 2.59
N THR A 372 4.02 9.58 2.85
CA THR A 372 5.28 10.05 3.45
C THR A 372 5.46 9.66 4.91
N LEU A 373 4.41 9.14 5.56
CA LEU A 373 4.40 8.69 6.95
C LEU A 373 4.35 7.15 7.07
N THR A 374 4.40 6.43 5.96
CA THR A 374 4.22 4.97 5.92
C THR A 374 5.42 4.24 5.32
N ALA A 375 6.61 4.80 5.49
CA ALA A 375 7.84 4.10 5.14
C ALA A 375 8.03 2.87 6.04
N PRO A 376 8.69 1.80 5.57
CA PRO A 376 9.22 1.60 4.21
C PRO A 376 8.12 1.27 3.17
N TYR A 377 8.50 1.19 1.90
CA TYR A 377 7.57 1.15 0.77
C TYR A 377 7.55 -0.20 0.05
N MET A 378 6.48 -0.39 -0.73
CA MET A 378 6.13 -1.62 -1.45
C MET A 378 5.62 -2.75 -0.54
N HIS A 379 5.20 -3.85 -1.16
CA HIS A 379 4.52 -4.97 -0.51
C HIS A 379 5.40 -5.75 0.49
N GLY A 380 6.72 -5.57 0.43
CA GLY A 380 7.68 -6.19 1.34
C GLY A 380 8.70 -5.21 1.92
N GLY A 381 8.41 -3.91 1.92
CA GLY A 381 9.31 -2.90 2.50
C GLY A 381 10.65 -2.79 1.75
N GLN A 382 10.66 -3.07 0.45
CA GLN A 382 11.87 -3.13 -0.38
C GLN A 382 12.61 -1.80 -0.51
N PHE A 383 11.89 -0.68 -0.39
CA PHE A 383 12.47 0.67 -0.51
C PHE A 383 12.29 1.44 0.80
N LYS A 384 13.33 2.14 1.23
CA LYS A 384 13.32 2.93 2.47
C LYS A 384 12.84 4.36 2.26
N THR A 385 12.95 4.88 1.04
CA THR A 385 12.66 6.28 0.72
C THR A 385 11.76 6.41 -0.50
N LEU A 386 11.01 7.51 -0.60
CA LEU A 386 10.24 7.82 -1.81
C LEU A 386 11.16 8.06 -3.02
N ALA A 387 12.35 8.63 -2.79
CA ALA A 387 13.37 8.77 -3.84
C ALA A 387 13.74 7.41 -4.47
N GLU A 388 13.91 6.35 -3.67
CA GLU A 388 14.16 4.99 -4.18
C GLU A 388 12.96 4.44 -4.97
N VAL A 389 11.73 4.69 -4.51
CA VAL A 389 10.50 4.32 -5.22
C VAL A 389 10.42 5.03 -6.58
N ILE A 390 10.62 6.35 -6.61
CA ILE A 390 10.59 7.14 -7.84
C ILE A 390 11.68 6.68 -8.79
N GLN A 391 12.88 6.37 -8.28
CA GLN A 391 13.96 5.83 -9.09
C GLN A 391 13.61 4.46 -9.70
N HIS A 392 12.97 3.57 -8.94
CA HIS A 392 12.48 2.27 -9.44
C HIS A 392 11.54 2.45 -10.64
N TYR A 393 10.56 3.35 -10.56
CA TYR A 393 9.69 3.64 -11.70
C TYR A 393 10.43 4.35 -12.84
N ASN A 394 11.40 5.21 -12.53
CA ASN A 394 12.20 5.89 -13.55
C ASN A 394 13.02 4.92 -14.40
N ASP A 395 13.54 3.85 -13.78
CA ASP A 395 14.29 2.79 -14.45
C ASP A 395 13.36 1.72 -15.07
N ALA A 396 12.23 1.44 -14.43
CA ALA A 396 11.25 0.41 -14.78
C ALA A 396 11.90 -0.93 -15.19
N PRO A 397 12.58 -1.62 -14.25
CA PRO A 397 13.31 -2.84 -14.54
C PRO A 397 12.38 -3.97 -15.00
N THR A 398 12.90 -4.91 -15.79
CA THR A 398 12.13 -6.11 -16.16
C THR A 398 11.69 -6.87 -14.91
N SER A 399 10.41 -7.27 -14.87
CA SER A 399 9.87 -8.07 -13.77
C SER A 399 10.47 -9.48 -13.74
N MET A 400 10.67 -10.03 -12.54
CA MET A 400 11.08 -11.43 -12.34
C MET A 400 9.99 -12.43 -12.75
N LEU A 401 8.73 -12.03 -12.64
CA LEU A 401 7.57 -12.82 -13.04
C LEU A 401 6.78 -12.07 -14.11
N ASN A 402 6.39 -12.77 -15.17
CA ASN A 402 5.57 -12.23 -16.25
C ASN A 402 6.17 -10.95 -16.89
N HIS A 403 5.49 -9.80 -16.81
CA HIS A 403 5.92 -8.54 -17.41
C HIS A 403 5.88 -7.39 -16.39
N ASN A 404 6.61 -6.31 -16.68
CA ASN A 404 6.47 -5.03 -15.97
C ASN A 404 5.52 -4.13 -16.77
N GLU A 405 4.46 -3.65 -16.14
CA GLU A 405 3.50 -2.72 -16.74
C GLU A 405 4.02 -1.27 -16.76
N ALA A 406 4.95 -0.94 -15.86
CA ALA A 406 5.62 0.35 -15.84
C ALA A 406 6.62 0.48 -17.00
N LYS A 407 6.80 1.72 -17.47
CA LYS A 407 7.76 2.07 -18.51
C LYS A 407 8.77 3.08 -17.98
N PRO A 408 10.03 3.09 -18.45
CA PRO A 408 11.02 4.06 -17.99
C PRO A 408 10.52 5.50 -18.21
N LEU A 409 10.56 6.31 -17.15
CA LEU A 409 9.94 7.64 -17.15
C LEU A 409 10.87 8.73 -17.74
N GLY A 410 12.19 8.48 -17.74
CA GLY A 410 13.18 9.45 -18.21
C GLY A 410 13.16 10.76 -17.43
N LEU A 411 12.87 10.71 -16.14
CA LEU A 411 12.87 11.85 -15.24
C LEU A 411 14.29 12.34 -14.97
N ARG A 412 14.45 13.67 -14.98
CA ARG A 412 15.65 14.35 -14.52
C ARG A 412 15.67 14.38 -12.99
N ALA A 413 16.83 14.68 -12.39
CA ALA A 413 16.96 14.76 -10.93
C ALA A 413 16.01 15.80 -10.33
N ILE A 414 15.87 16.96 -10.97
CA ILE A 414 14.90 17.99 -10.54
C ILE A 414 13.45 17.51 -10.66
N GLU A 415 13.11 16.73 -11.68
CA GLU A 415 11.75 16.24 -11.90
C GLU A 415 11.37 15.17 -10.86
N ALA A 416 12.31 14.27 -10.54
CA ALA A 416 12.12 13.30 -9.47
C ALA A 416 11.88 13.99 -8.11
N SER A 417 12.68 15.03 -7.80
CA SER A 417 12.50 15.82 -6.58
C SER A 417 11.18 16.62 -6.57
N GLN A 418 10.73 17.13 -7.73
CA GLN A 418 9.44 17.78 -7.86
C GLN A 418 8.29 16.80 -7.59
N LEU A 419 8.36 15.59 -8.17
CA LEU A 419 7.36 14.54 -7.96
C LEU A 419 7.30 14.13 -6.47
N GLU A 420 8.44 13.94 -5.83
CA GLU A 420 8.51 13.67 -4.38
C GLU A 420 7.89 14.81 -3.56
N ALA A 421 8.21 16.07 -3.89
CA ALA A 421 7.62 17.23 -3.23
C ALA A 421 6.09 17.24 -3.35
N PHE A 422 5.54 16.86 -4.51
CA PHE A 422 4.10 16.69 -4.66
C PHE A 422 3.52 15.61 -3.74
N LEU A 423 4.17 14.45 -3.61
CA LEU A 423 3.70 13.39 -2.71
C LEU A 423 3.64 13.83 -1.23
N HIS A 424 4.55 14.72 -0.80
CA HIS A 424 4.47 15.33 0.53
C HIS A 424 3.20 16.16 0.76
N THR A 425 2.59 16.71 -0.30
CA THR A 425 1.34 17.49 -0.20
C THR A 425 0.12 16.65 0.12
N LEU A 426 0.23 15.31 0.01
CA LEU A 426 -0.84 14.34 0.27
C LEU A 426 -0.91 13.90 1.74
N THR A 427 -0.14 14.55 2.61
CA THR A 427 -0.06 14.22 4.04
C THR A 427 -0.97 15.14 4.85
N ALA A 428 -1.80 14.57 5.70
CA ALA A 428 -2.71 15.27 6.59
C ALA A 428 -3.03 14.48 7.86
N PRO A 429 -3.44 15.16 8.94
CA PRO A 429 -4.10 14.50 10.07
C PRO A 429 -5.33 13.72 9.60
N LEU A 430 -5.68 12.66 10.32
CA LEU A 430 -6.90 11.90 10.08
C LEU A 430 -8.14 12.70 10.48
N THR A 431 -9.25 12.52 9.75
CA THR A 431 -10.55 13.05 10.18
C THR A 431 -11.25 12.14 11.21
N THR A 432 -10.68 10.95 11.44
CA THR A 432 -11.11 9.98 12.45
C THR A 432 -11.25 10.63 13.83
N GLU A 433 -12.36 10.40 14.53
CA GLU A 433 -12.53 10.91 15.89
C GLU A 433 -11.43 10.38 16.81
N LYS A 434 -10.89 11.24 17.68
CA LYS A 434 -9.75 10.91 18.56
C LYS A 434 -9.97 9.68 19.43
N LYS A 435 -11.21 9.39 19.83
CA LYS A 435 -11.53 8.20 20.65
C LYS A 435 -11.19 6.89 19.94
N TRP A 436 -11.22 6.86 18.61
CA TRP A 436 -10.89 5.68 17.79
C TRP A 436 -9.39 5.54 17.53
N LEU A 437 -8.57 6.50 17.98
CA LEU A 437 -7.12 6.52 17.76
C LEU A 437 -6.33 6.12 19.00
N ALA A 438 -7.01 5.74 20.08
CA ALA A 438 -6.40 5.40 21.35
C ALA A 438 -7.06 4.17 21.94
N ALA A 439 -6.28 3.34 22.64
CA ALA A 439 -6.79 2.16 23.31
C ALA A 439 -7.98 2.53 24.22
N PRO A 440 -9.09 1.77 24.19
CA PRO A 440 -10.23 2.02 25.05
C PRO A 440 -9.84 1.91 26.52
N ASN A 441 -10.43 2.78 27.36
CA ASN A 441 -10.34 2.61 28.81
C ASN A 441 -11.12 1.33 29.20
N TYR A 442 -10.45 0.43 29.93
CA TYR A 442 -11.01 -0.83 30.40
C TYR A 442 -11.90 -0.61 31.62
#